data_AF-A0A958FQN2-F1
#
_entry.id   AF-A0A958FQN2-F1
#
_cell.length_a   1.000
_cell.length_b   1.000
_cell.length_c   1.000
_cell.angle_alpha   90.00
_cell.angle_beta   90.00
_cell.angle_gamma   90.00
#
_symmetry.space_group_name_H-M   'P 1'
#
loop_
_entity.id
_entity.type
_entity.pdbx_description
1 polymer ?
#
loop_
_entity_poly.entity_id
_entity_poly.type
_entity_poly.pdbx_seq_one_letter_code
_entity_poly.pdbx_strand_id
1 'polypeptide(L)'
;LLKRRQKIIDAHFGTVSPVEFAKLDGDTLHLLDLGKVFGTGFAESRYRIRRLSDSGKQMGSDFWVEESGDQHITVPVNPAEIQKANGYLRVLVQVWRDGKAAPRWAEFHLRSRSSREILLAGVVH
;
A
#
# COMPACT_ATOMS: atom_id res chain seq x y z
N LEU A 1 -13.20 -15.54 22.75
CA LEU A 1 -13.49 -14.65 21.60
C LEU A 1 -12.23 -14.03 21.00
N LEU A 2 -11.34 -13.42 21.79
CA LEU A 2 -10.10 -12.79 21.32
C LEU A 2 -9.16 -13.73 20.52
N LYS A 3 -8.87 -14.94 21.03
CA LYS A 3 -8.01 -15.92 20.31
C LYS A 3 -8.55 -16.35 18.94
N ARG A 4 -9.87 -16.44 18.79
CA ARG A 4 -10.52 -16.80 17.51
C ARG A 4 -10.41 -15.65 16.51
N ARG A 5 -10.59 -14.41 16.97
CA ARG A 5 -10.42 -13.21 16.15
C ARG A 5 -8.97 -13.07 15.68
N GLN A 6 -8.01 -13.31 16.57
CA GLN A 6 -6.58 -13.28 16.24
C GLN A 6 -6.24 -14.28 15.13
N LYS A 7 -6.69 -15.54 15.26
CA LYS A 7 -6.45 -16.57 14.24
C LYS A 7 -7.01 -16.20 12.85
N ILE A 8 -8.14 -15.50 12.80
CA ILE A 8 -8.73 -15.03 11.53
C ILE A 8 -7.88 -13.90 10.94
N ILE A 9 -7.44 -12.96 11.77
CA ILE A 9 -6.55 -11.87 11.36
C ILE A 9 -5.22 -12.43 10.84
N ASP A 10 -4.60 -13.35 11.56
CA ASP A 10 -3.34 -13.99 11.16
C ASP A 10 -3.52 -14.77 9.85
N ALA A 11 -4.63 -15.51 9.70
CA ALA A 11 -4.93 -16.25 8.47
C ALA A 11 -5.14 -15.30 7.27
N HIS A 12 -5.82 -14.18 7.48
CA HIS A 12 -6.02 -13.18 6.44
C HIS A 12 -4.69 -12.51 6.04
N PHE A 13 -3.93 -12.02 7.01
CA PHE A 13 -2.62 -11.38 6.78
C PHE A 13 -1.54 -12.34 6.29
N GLY A 14 -1.74 -13.66 6.45
CA GLY A 14 -0.91 -14.67 5.81
C GLY A 14 -1.13 -14.80 4.29
N THR A 15 -2.16 -14.18 3.73
CA THR A 15 -2.51 -14.28 2.29
C THR A 15 -2.34 -12.98 1.52
N VAL A 16 -2.35 -11.84 2.20
CA VAL A 16 -2.32 -10.50 1.60
C VAL A 16 -1.36 -9.58 2.35
N SER A 17 -0.89 -8.53 1.70
CA SER A 17 -0.17 -7.46 2.39
C SER A 17 -1.13 -6.72 3.34
N PRO A 18 -0.86 -6.67 4.66
CA PRO A 18 -1.76 -6.07 5.63
C PRO A 18 -1.64 -4.53 5.67
N VAL A 19 -1.75 -3.89 4.51
CA VAL A 19 -1.61 -2.44 4.36
C VAL A 19 -2.93 -1.85 3.94
N GLU A 20 -3.45 -0.89 4.72
CA GLU A 20 -4.75 -0.27 4.53
C GLU A 20 -4.61 1.20 4.16
N PHE A 21 -5.60 1.76 3.47
CA PHE A 21 -5.67 3.20 3.22
C PHE A 21 -6.00 3.96 4.51
N ALA A 22 -5.21 4.98 4.84
CA ALA A 22 -5.48 5.87 5.97
C ALA A 22 -6.08 7.20 5.50
N LYS A 23 -5.35 7.92 4.64
CA LYS A 23 -5.79 9.18 4.04
C LYS A 23 -4.96 9.51 2.80
N LEU A 24 -5.46 10.46 2.01
CA LEU A 24 -4.71 11.11 0.94
C LEU A 24 -4.58 12.59 1.31
N ASP A 25 -3.35 13.09 1.38
CA ASP A 25 -3.04 14.45 1.80
C ASP A 25 -2.18 15.12 0.72
N GLY A 26 -2.83 15.88 -0.17
CA GLY A 26 -2.24 16.37 -1.40
C GLY A 26 -1.62 15.25 -2.24
N ASP A 27 -0.30 15.30 -2.40
CA ASP A 27 0.49 14.37 -3.19
C ASP A 27 1.04 13.20 -2.36
N THR A 28 0.51 12.97 -1.16
CA THR A 28 0.97 11.91 -0.26
C THR A 28 -0.15 10.93 0.08
N LEU A 29 0.05 9.67 -0.29
CA LEU A 29 -0.79 8.56 0.10
C LEU A 29 -0.31 8.04 1.47
N HIS A 30 -1.15 8.21 2.49
CA HIS A 30 -0.89 7.69 3.83
C HIS A 30 -1.58 6.35 3.99
N LEU A 31 -0.81 5.35 4.40
CA LEU A 31 -1.25 3.99 4.61
C LEU A 31 -0.97 3.55 6.05
N LEU A 32 -1.65 2.49 6.46
CA LEU A 32 -1.52 1.85 7.77
C LEU A 32 -1.09 0.39 7.61
N ASP A 33 -0.07 -0.02 8.34
CA ASP A 33 0.29 -1.41 8.53
C ASP A 33 -0.60 -2.03 9.63
N LEU A 34 -1.67 -2.71 9.21
CA LEU A 34 -2.59 -3.39 10.11
C LEU A 34 -1.93 -4.54 10.88
N GLY A 35 -0.86 -5.14 10.34
CA GLY A 35 -0.10 -6.17 11.06
C GLY A 35 0.57 -5.61 12.31
N LYS A 36 1.10 -4.38 12.22
CA LYS A 36 1.64 -3.67 13.38
C LYS A 36 0.51 -3.19 14.32
N VAL A 37 -0.59 -2.63 13.77
CA VAL A 37 -1.74 -2.16 14.57
C VAL A 37 -2.35 -3.26 15.43
N PHE A 38 -2.57 -4.45 14.85
CA PHE A 38 -3.17 -5.58 15.58
C PHE A 38 -2.16 -6.38 16.41
N GLY A 39 -0.92 -5.89 16.55
CA GLY A 39 0.10 -6.55 17.37
C GLY A 39 0.47 -7.94 16.87
N THR A 40 0.24 -8.23 15.58
CA THR A 40 0.76 -9.44 14.93
C THR A 40 2.24 -9.26 14.56
N GLY A 41 2.91 -8.35 15.28
CA GLY A 41 3.93 -7.44 14.77
C GLY A 41 5.35 -7.97 14.93
N PHE A 42 6.03 -7.97 13.81
CA PHE A 42 7.48 -8.14 13.68
C PHE A 42 8.15 -6.77 13.91
N ALA A 43 9.37 -6.75 14.45
CA ALA A 43 10.04 -5.51 14.86
C ALA A 43 10.33 -4.56 13.68
N GLU A 44 10.57 -5.11 12.50
CA GLU A 44 10.92 -4.37 11.29
C GLU A 44 10.06 -4.82 10.11
N SER A 45 9.69 -3.88 9.25
CA SER A 45 8.95 -4.16 8.00
C SER A 45 9.51 -3.29 6.90
N ARG A 46 9.70 -3.90 5.72
CA ARG A 46 10.10 -3.21 4.50
C ARG A 46 8.93 -3.27 3.52
N TYR A 47 8.67 -2.19 2.80
CA TYR A 47 7.55 -2.11 1.87
C TYR A 47 8.10 -1.88 0.48
N ARG A 48 7.84 -2.81 -0.43
CA ARG A 48 8.12 -2.64 -1.85
C ARG A 48 6.93 -1.93 -2.48
N ILE A 49 7.20 -0.80 -3.13
CA ILE A 49 6.20 0.00 -3.82
C ILE A 49 6.42 -0.12 -5.32
N ARG A 50 5.35 -0.43 -6.05
CA ARG A 50 5.30 -0.46 -7.51
C ARG A 50 4.16 0.41 -8.01
N ARG A 51 4.37 1.10 -9.13
CA ARG A 51 3.34 1.93 -9.75
C ARG A 51 3.03 1.41 -11.15
N LEU A 52 1.75 1.22 -11.45
CA LEU A 52 1.26 0.73 -12.75
C LEU A 52 0.20 1.68 -13.33
N SER A 53 0.16 1.81 -14.65
CA SER A 53 -0.97 2.43 -15.35
C SER A 53 -2.21 1.53 -15.36
N ASP A 54 -3.30 2.03 -15.95
CA ASP A 54 -4.54 1.28 -16.24
C ASP A 54 -4.30 -0.01 -17.05
N SER A 55 -3.40 0.07 -18.03
CA SER A 55 -2.96 -1.02 -18.90
C SER A 55 -1.95 -1.97 -18.24
N GLY A 56 -1.57 -1.72 -16.99
CA GLY A 56 -0.57 -2.53 -16.27
C GLY A 56 0.88 -2.21 -16.63
N LYS A 57 1.14 -1.15 -17.41
CA LYS A 57 2.50 -0.70 -17.70
C LYS A 57 3.13 -0.11 -16.45
N GLN A 58 4.36 -0.50 -16.13
CA GLN A 58 5.07 0.04 -14.98
C GLN A 58 5.46 1.52 -15.21
N MET A 59 5.16 2.34 -14.21
CA MET A 59 5.48 3.76 -14.17
C MET A 59 6.74 3.94 -13.31
N GLY A 60 7.91 3.99 -13.95
CA GLY A 60 9.20 4.11 -13.26
C GLY A 60 9.70 2.81 -12.61
N SER A 61 10.70 2.93 -11.72
CA SER A 61 11.26 1.79 -10.98
C SER A 61 10.51 1.52 -9.68
N ASP A 62 10.54 0.28 -9.22
CA ASP A 62 10.13 -0.03 -7.85
C ASP A 62 11.03 0.70 -6.85
N PHE A 63 10.48 1.08 -5.70
CA PHE A 63 11.26 1.62 -4.59
C PHE A 63 10.83 0.99 -3.27
N TRP A 64 11.66 1.19 -2.25
CA TRP A 64 11.47 0.62 -0.92
C TRP A 64 11.22 1.72 0.10
N VAL A 65 10.27 1.47 0.99
CA VAL A 65 10.07 2.24 2.22
C VAL A 65 10.44 1.33 3.39
N GLU A 66 11.24 1.83 4.32
CA GLU A 66 11.68 1.08 5.50
C GLU A 66 11.18 1.81 6.73
N GLU A 67 10.38 1.15 7.57
CA GLU A 67 9.82 1.76 8.79
C GLU A 67 10.09 0.86 9.99
N SER A 68 10.84 1.39 10.97
CA SER A 68 11.05 0.77 12.26
C SER A 68 9.98 1.26 13.24
N GLY A 69 9.23 0.34 13.84
CA GLY A 69 8.26 0.66 14.89
C GLY A 69 7.01 1.47 14.49
N ASP A 70 7.04 2.29 13.44
CA ASP A 70 5.87 3.04 12.97
C ASP A 70 4.93 2.14 12.15
N GLN A 71 3.64 2.31 12.40
CA GLN A 71 2.54 1.66 11.67
C GLN A 71 2.12 2.50 10.45
N HIS A 72 2.55 3.75 10.35
CA HIS A 72 2.26 4.61 9.22
C HIS A 72 3.28 4.41 8.10
N ILE A 73 2.79 4.38 6.88
CA ILE A 73 3.61 4.30 5.66
C ILE A 73 3.21 5.48 4.80
N THR A 74 4.18 6.24 4.30
CA THR A 74 3.93 7.35 3.38
C THR A 74 4.44 7.00 2.00
N VAL A 75 3.58 7.19 1.00
CA VAL A 75 3.90 6.93 -0.39
C VAL A 75 3.67 8.23 -1.18
N PRO A 76 4.72 8.88 -1.69
CA PRO A 76 4.54 10.05 -2.54
C PRO A 76 3.87 9.63 -3.85
N VAL A 77 2.94 10.46 -4.33
CA VAL A 77 2.19 10.27 -5.57
C VAL A 77 2.26 11.56 -6.36
N ASN A 78 2.90 11.52 -7.53
CA ASN A 78 3.02 12.70 -8.38
C ASN A 78 1.80 12.83 -9.30
N PRO A 79 1.01 13.92 -9.26
CA PRO A 79 -0.12 14.13 -10.18
C PRO A 79 0.27 13.99 -11.65
N ALA A 80 1.47 14.45 -12.04
CA ALA A 80 1.95 14.34 -13.41
C ALA A 80 2.17 12.89 -13.85
N GLU A 81 2.49 11.98 -12.92
CA GLU A 81 2.60 10.55 -13.19
C GLU A 81 1.23 9.92 -13.49
N ILE A 82 0.20 10.33 -12.74
CA ILE A 82 -1.18 9.87 -12.97
C ILE A 82 -1.67 10.35 -14.35
N GLN A 83 -1.36 11.59 -14.72
CA GLN A 83 -1.72 12.13 -16.04
C GLN A 83 -1.00 11.38 -17.18
N LYS A 84 0.30 11.07 -17.01
CA LYS A 84 1.05 10.21 -17.95
C LYS A 84 0.48 8.79 -18.04
N ALA A 85 -0.19 8.32 -17.00
CA ALA A 85 -0.89 7.05 -16.95
C ALA A 85 -2.38 7.17 -17.35
N ASN A 86 -2.72 8.14 -18.20
CA ASN A 86 -4.09 8.39 -18.70
C ASN A 86 -5.11 8.67 -17.58
N GLY A 87 -4.69 9.39 -16.54
CA GLY A 87 -5.56 9.79 -15.44
C GLY A 87 -5.80 8.70 -14.39
N TYR A 88 -5.08 7.57 -14.47
CA TYR A 88 -5.26 6.43 -13.57
C TYR A 88 -3.93 5.79 -13.17
N LEU A 89 -3.72 5.57 -11.88
CA LEU A 89 -2.50 4.96 -11.34
C LEU A 89 -2.84 3.93 -10.28
N ARG A 90 -2.28 2.72 -10.41
CA ARG A 90 -2.29 1.70 -9.37
C ARG A 90 -0.99 1.79 -8.59
N VAL A 91 -1.08 2.02 -7.29
CA VAL A 91 0.03 1.94 -6.36
C VAL A 91 -0.08 0.60 -5.64
N LEU A 92 0.84 -0.31 -5.95
CA LEU A 92 0.90 -1.62 -5.34
C LEU A 92 1.92 -1.59 -4.21
N VAL A 93 1.55 -2.12 -3.05
CA VAL A 93 2.39 -2.20 -1.85
C VAL A 93 2.52 -3.66 -1.41
N GLN A 94 3.75 -4.15 -1.34
CA GLN A 94 4.05 -5.48 -0.82
C GLN A 94 4.90 -5.39 0.44
N VAL A 95 4.40 -5.97 1.52
CA VAL A 95 5.13 -6.04 2.78
C VAL A 95 6.20 -7.15 2.72
N TRP A 96 7.37 -6.86 3.27
CA TRP A 96 8.48 -7.80 3.48
C TRP A 96 8.85 -7.83 4.95
N ARG A 97 8.80 -9.03 5.54
CA ARG A 97 9.11 -9.30 6.97
C ARG A 97 9.89 -10.59 7.07
N ASP A 98 10.91 -10.61 7.92
CA ASP A 98 11.79 -11.78 8.14
C ASP A 98 12.30 -12.40 6.83
N GLY A 99 12.69 -11.55 5.88
CA GLY A 99 13.18 -11.96 4.57
C GLY A 99 12.12 -12.54 3.63
N LYS A 100 10.83 -12.51 4.00
CA LYS A 100 9.72 -13.04 3.20
C LYS A 100 8.78 -11.93 2.76
N ALA A 101 8.41 -11.97 1.48
CA ALA A 101 7.37 -11.13 0.91
C ALA A 101 5.98 -11.68 1.27
N ALA A 102 5.03 -10.79 1.53
CA ALA A 102 3.62 -11.16 1.59
C ALA A 102 3.16 -11.73 0.22
N PRO A 103 2.29 -12.76 0.19
CA PRO A 103 1.96 -13.46 -1.06
C PRO A 103 1.28 -12.57 -2.11
N ARG A 104 0.46 -11.61 -1.66
CA ARG A 104 -0.26 -10.67 -2.51
C ARG A 104 0.03 -9.23 -2.14
N TRP A 105 -0.03 -8.36 -3.14
CA TRP A 105 0.13 -6.91 -2.98
C TRP A 105 -1.20 -6.32 -2.52
N ALA A 106 -1.13 -5.28 -1.69
CA ALA A 106 -2.25 -4.36 -1.52
C ALA A 106 -2.21 -3.36 -2.68
N GLU A 107 -3.35 -3.11 -3.32
CA GLU A 107 -3.44 -2.20 -4.45
C GLU A 107 -4.29 -0.99 -4.09
N PHE A 108 -3.76 0.21 -4.33
CA PHE A 108 -4.44 1.47 -4.15
C PHE A 108 -4.63 2.12 -5.51
N HIS A 109 -5.89 2.27 -5.92
CA HIS A 109 -6.25 2.75 -7.24
C HIS A 109 -6.53 4.24 -7.14
N LEU A 110 -5.72 5.05 -7.81
CA LEU A 110 -5.80 6.50 -7.78
C LEU A 110 -6.29 7.03 -9.12
N ARG A 111 -7.15 8.05 -9.06
CA ARG A 111 -7.63 8.79 -10.23
C ARG A 111 -7.32 10.25 -10.07
N SER A 112 -7.11 10.91 -11.20
CA SER A 112 -6.98 12.36 -11.24
C SER A 112 -8.11 12.97 -12.06
N ARG A 113 -8.86 13.92 -11.47
CA ARG A 113 -9.93 14.66 -12.16
C ARG A 113 -9.42 15.91 -12.87
N SER A 114 -8.31 16.46 -12.39
CA SER A 114 -7.62 17.63 -12.93
C SER A 114 -6.15 17.57 -12.55
N SER A 115 -5.29 18.45 -13.10
CA SER A 115 -3.85 18.47 -12.81
C SER A 115 -3.47 18.65 -11.33
N ARG A 116 -4.44 18.94 -10.44
CA ARG A 116 -4.19 19.22 -9.01
C ARG A 116 -5.00 18.35 -8.05
N GLU A 117 -5.91 17.52 -8.55
CA GLU A 117 -6.78 16.73 -7.68
C GLU A 117 -6.55 15.24 -7.92
N ILE A 118 -6.10 14.56 -6.87
CA ILE A 118 -5.95 13.10 -6.79
C ILE A 118 -7.03 12.57 -5.85
N LEU A 119 -7.66 11.47 -6.24
CA LEU A 119 -8.69 10.79 -5.47
C LEU A 119 -8.36 9.29 -5.39
N LEU A 120 -8.64 8.68 -4.24
CA LEU A 120 -8.68 7.23 -4.13
C LEU A 120 -9.97 6.71 -4.77
N ALA A 121 -9.84 5.87 -5.78
CA ALA A 121 -10.94 5.23 -6.50
C ALA A 121 -11.27 3.83 -5.95
N GLY A 122 -10.33 3.15 -5.29
CA GLY A 122 -10.56 1.83 -4.69
C GLY A 122 -9.31 1.22 -4.06
N VAL A 123 -9.52 0.16 -3.28
CA VAL A 123 -8.49 -0.65 -2.60
C VAL A 123 -8.75 -2.13 -2.88
N VAL A 124 -7.71 -2.93 -3.15
CA VAL A 124 -7.78 -4.38 -3.40
C VAL A 124 -6.68 -5.10 -2.61
N HIS A 125 -6.99 -6.28 -2.05
CA HIS A 125 -6.05 -7.13 -1.28
C HIS A 125 -6.03 -8.58 -1.82
#